data_AF-A7MYT2-F1
#
_entry.id   AF-A7MYT2-F1
#
_cell.length_a   1.000
_cell.length_b   1.000
_cell.length_c   1.000
_cell.angle_alpha   90.00
_cell.angle_beta   90.00
_cell.angle_gamma   90.00
#
_symmetry.space_group_name_H-M   'P 1'
#
loop_
_entity.id
_entity.type
_entity.pdbx_description
1 polymer ?
#
loop_
_entity_poly.entity_id
_entity_poly.type
_entity_poly.pdbx_seq_one_letter_code
_entity_poly.pdbx_strand_id
1 'polypeptide(L)' 'MMKMFTMDDLSYRGVHQGVHSWDHPEGNNPYYWHPDWLHIAEDALGVHPKAELEVPDGETATEEHAKAAIIKHLNEQ' A
#
# COMPACT_ATOMS: atom_id res chain seq x y z
N MET A 1 -5.45 20.31 -10.13
CA MET A 1 -5.32 20.17 -8.68
C MET A 1 -4.66 18.82 -8.44
N MET A 2 -3.50 18.77 -7.79
CA MET A 2 -2.96 17.50 -7.31
C MET A 2 -3.92 17.00 -6.22
N LYS A 3 -4.55 15.85 -6.45
CA LYS A 3 -5.51 15.28 -5.52
C LYS A 3 -4.69 14.56 -4.45
N MET A 4 -4.70 15.11 -3.24
CA MET A 4 -3.94 14.52 -2.15
C MET A 4 -4.72 13.36 -1.57
N PHE A 5 -4.19 12.15 -1.72
CA PHE A 5 -4.79 10.96 -1.14
C PHE A 5 -4.53 10.93 0.37
N THR A 6 -5.48 10.37 1.12
CA THR A 6 -5.37 10.19 2.58
C THR A 6 -5.79 8.77 2.95
N MET A 7 -5.45 8.33 4.17
CA MET A 7 -5.76 6.98 4.63
C MET A 7 -7.25 6.64 4.61
N ASP A 8 -8.13 7.65 4.67
CA ASP A 8 -9.59 7.51 4.58
C ASP A 8 -10.07 7.18 3.16
N ASP A 9 -9.27 7.55 2.14
CA ASP A 9 -9.57 7.26 0.73
C ASP A 9 -9.27 5.78 0.38
N LEU A 10 -8.47 5.11 1.20
CA LEU A 10 -8.19 3.67 1.06
C LEU A 10 -9.35 2.83 1.61
N SER A 11 -10.01 2.13 0.71
CA SER A 11 -11.02 1.14 1.03
C SER A 11 -10.35 -0.16 1.47
N TYR A 12 -10.40 -0.46 2.77
CA TYR A 12 -9.88 -1.72 3.31
C TYR A 12 -10.73 -2.91 2.85
N ARG A 13 -10.11 -3.84 2.10
CA ARG A 13 -10.76 -5.08 1.61
C ARG A 13 -10.68 -6.23 2.60
N GLY A 14 -9.84 -6.12 3.64
CA GLY A 14 -9.65 -7.14 4.66
C GLY A 14 -8.26 -7.78 4.61
N VAL A 15 -8.08 -8.80 5.44
CA VAL A 15 -6.82 -9.54 5.57
C VAL A 15 -7.03 -10.99 5.13
N HIS A 16 -6.14 -11.49 4.27
CA HIS A 16 -6.15 -12.87 3.81
C HIS A 16 -4.76 -13.50 4.02
N GLN A 17 -4.69 -14.54 4.85
CA GLN A 17 -3.42 -15.20 5.21
C GLN A 17 -2.33 -14.25 5.75
N GLY A 18 -2.72 -13.21 6.49
CA GLY A 18 -1.79 -12.20 7.00
C GLY A 18 -1.42 -11.11 5.99
N VAL A 19 -1.94 -11.19 4.77
CA VAL A 19 -1.80 -10.15 3.74
C VAL A 19 -3.02 -9.23 3.79
N HIS A 20 -2.82 -8.00 4.20
CA HIS A 20 -3.86 -6.97 4.19
C HIS A 20 -4.05 -6.46 2.76
N SER A 21 -5.30 -6.26 2.37
CA SER A 21 -5.66 -5.79 1.04
C SER A 21 -6.40 -4.46 1.16
N TRP A 22 -5.97 -3.46 0.39
CA TRP A 22 -6.69 -2.20 0.23
C TRP A 22 -7.02 -1.96 -1.24
N ASP A 23 -7.95 -1.06 -1.46
CA ASP A 23 -8.42 -0.60 -2.76
C ASP A 23 -8.52 0.91 -2.69
N HIS A 24 -8.42 1.61 -3.81
CA HIS A 24 -8.68 3.04 -3.82
C HIS A 24 -9.63 3.38 -4.96
N PRO A 25 -10.52 4.37 -4.79
CA PRO A 25 -11.53 4.72 -5.77
C PRO A 25 -10.94 5.28 -7.07
N GLU A 26 -9.70 5.77 -7.05
CA GLU A 26 -9.07 6.41 -8.22
C GLU A 26 -8.18 5.52 -9.06
N GLY A 27 -7.94 4.27 -8.65
CA GLY A 27 -7.13 3.39 -9.47
C GLY A 27 -7.58 1.96 -9.42
N ASN A 28 -7.04 1.24 -10.38
CA ASN A 28 -7.76 0.15 -10.98
C ASN A 28 -7.36 -1.20 -10.37
N ASN A 29 -6.50 -1.18 -9.36
CA ASN A 29 -5.83 -2.35 -8.83
C ASN A 29 -5.70 -2.29 -7.30
N PRO A 30 -5.82 -3.46 -6.64
CA PRO A 30 -5.70 -3.55 -5.19
C PRO A 30 -4.25 -3.42 -4.72
N TYR A 31 -4.09 -2.98 -3.48
CA TYR A 31 -2.83 -2.92 -2.75
C TYR A 31 -2.77 -4.10 -1.79
N TYR A 32 -1.67 -4.83 -1.77
CA TYR A 32 -1.44 -5.96 -0.88
C TYR A 32 -0.25 -5.69 0.03
N TRP A 33 -0.41 -5.94 1.31
CA TRP A 33 0.64 -5.71 2.29
C TRP A 33 0.78 -6.83 3.27
N HIS A 34 2.02 -7.07 3.63
CA HIS A 34 2.44 -7.98 4.65
C HIS A 34 3.44 -7.23 5.55
N PRO A 35 3.57 -7.60 6.83
CA PRO A 35 4.62 -7.07 7.71
C PRO A 35 6.06 -7.23 7.17
N ASP A 36 6.22 -8.04 6.13
CA ASP A 36 7.50 -8.37 5.49
C ASP A 36 7.66 -7.69 4.11
N TRP A 37 6.56 -7.23 3.47
CA TRP A 37 6.59 -6.64 2.13
C TRP A 37 5.31 -5.86 1.78
N LEU A 38 5.42 -4.83 0.92
CA LEU A 38 4.29 -4.15 0.28
C LEU A 38 4.30 -4.45 -1.23
N HIS A 39 3.18 -4.93 -1.76
CA HIS A 39 2.97 -5.21 -3.17
C HIS A 39 1.79 -4.40 -3.71
N ILE A 40 2.05 -3.58 -4.72
CA ILE A 40 1.05 -2.71 -5.33
C ILE A 40 0.60 -3.43 -6.61
N ALA A 41 -0.63 -3.96 -6.64
CA ALA A 41 -1.07 -4.76 -7.79
C ALA A 41 -1.37 -3.93 -9.03
N GLU A 42 -1.29 -2.60 -8.94
CA GLU A 42 -1.31 -1.66 -10.07
C GLU A 42 -0.29 -2.04 -11.15
N ASP A 43 0.77 -2.73 -10.74
CA ASP A 43 1.79 -3.24 -11.61
C ASP A 43 1.50 -4.68 -12.10
N ALA A 44 0.34 -4.89 -12.71
CA ALA A 44 -0.01 -6.16 -13.37
C ALA A 44 0.95 -6.53 -14.54
N LEU A 45 1.85 -5.63 -14.92
CA LEU A 45 2.90 -5.85 -15.91
C LEU A 45 4.23 -6.37 -15.32
N GLY A 46 4.37 -6.48 -14.00
CA GLY A 46 5.51 -7.12 -13.33
C GLY A 46 6.83 -6.34 -13.42
N VAL A 47 6.75 -5.01 -13.54
CA VAL A 47 7.87 -4.10 -13.78
C VAL A 47 8.40 -3.46 -12.49
N HIS A 48 7.58 -3.31 -11.45
CA HIS A 48 7.98 -2.65 -10.21
C HIS A 48 8.26 -3.63 -9.05
N PRO A 49 9.47 -3.59 -8.47
CA PRO A 49 9.81 -4.39 -7.31
C PRO A 49 8.95 -3.98 -6.11
N LYS A 50 8.78 -4.92 -5.17
CA LYS A 50 8.13 -4.71 -3.87
C LYS A 50 8.51 -3.35 -3.30
N ALA A 51 7.54 -2.52 -2.94
CA ALA A 51 7.83 -1.25 -2.32
C ALA A 51 8.50 -1.52 -0.96
N GLU A 52 9.71 -1.00 -0.76
CA GLU A 52 10.39 -1.08 0.52
C GLU A 52 9.60 -0.26 1.54
N LEU A 53 9.10 -0.94 2.58
CA LEU A 53 8.56 -0.25 3.73
C LEU A 53 9.72 0.31 4.54
N GLU A 54 9.71 1.62 4.75
CA GLU A 54 10.53 2.24 5.77
C GLU A 54 9.98 1.85 7.14
N VAL A 55 10.52 0.78 7.71
CA VAL A 55 10.25 0.35 9.09
C VAL A 55 11.50 0.61 9.93
N PRO A 56 11.39 1.25 11.10
CA PRO A 56 12.53 1.42 11.98
C PRO A 56 13.13 0.06 12.40
N ASP A 57 14.47 0.02 12.51
CA ASP A 57 15.21 -1.19 12.88
C ASP A 57 14.69 -1.82 14.18
N GLY A 58 14.19 -3.05 14.08
CA GLY A 58 13.66 -3.83 15.21
C GLY A 58 12.16 -3.72 15.43
N GLU A 59 11.44 -2.91 14.64
CA GLU A 59 9.98 -2.90 14.62
C GLU A 59 9.42 -3.75 13.48
N THR A 60 8.23 -4.32 13.71
CA THR A 60 7.49 -5.03 12.66
C THR A 60 6.70 -3.99 11.88
N ALA A 61 6.71 -4.07 10.55
CA ALA A 61 5.88 -3.17 9.75
C ALA A 61 4.43 -3.32 10.23
N THR A 62 3.76 -2.19 10.48
CA THR A 62 2.35 -2.18 10.88
C THR A 62 1.47 -1.72 9.72
N GLU A 63 0.18 -2.00 9.82
CA GLU A 63 -0.82 -1.53 8.85
C GLU A 63 -0.77 0.00 8.66
N GLU A 64 -0.42 0.77 9.70
CA GLU A 64 -0.27 2.23 9.59
C GLU A 64 0.91 2.63 8.70
N HIS A 65 2.05 1.94 8.84
CA HIS A 65 3.21 2.13 7.95
C HIS A 65 2.86 1.76 6.51
N ALA A 66 2.10 0.69 6.31
CA ALA A 66 1.59 0.28 5.00
C ALA A 66 0.74 1.36 4.35
N LYS A 67 -0.28 1.83 5.08
CA LYS A 67 -1.18 2.90 4.60
C LYS A 67 -0.38 4.15 4.29
N ALA A 68 0.53 4.57 5.16
CA ALA A 68 1.38 5.73 4.91
C ALA A 68 2.22 5.57 3.63
N ALA A 69 2.83 4.41 3.40
CA ALA A 69 3.59 4.10 2.19
C ALA A 69 2.72 4.10 0.92
N ILE A 70 1.52 3.51 0.98
CA ILE A 70 0.56 3.50 -0.13
C ILE A 70 0.11 4.93 -0.46
N ILE A 71 -0.27 5.71 0.56
CA ILE A 71 -0.69 7.11 0.39
C ILE A 71 0.45 7.95 -0.16
N LYS A 72 1.67 7.79 0.36
CA LYS A 72 2.85 8.47 -0.17
C LYS A 72 3.05 8.12 -1.65
N HIS A 73 3.01 6.85 -2.02
CA HIS A 73 3.11 6.40 -3.41
C HIS A 73 2.02 7.03 -4.30
N LEU A 74 0.76 7.00 -3.86
CA LEU A 74 -0.37 7.61 -4.58
C LEU A 74 -0.23 9.12 -4.76
N ASN A 75 0.40 9.82 -3.82
CA ASN A 75 0.64 11.26 -3.89
C ASN A 75 1.92 11.63 -4.66
N GLU A 76 2.87 10.72 -4.81
CA GLU A 76 4.15 10.92 -5.51
C GLU A 76 4.12 10.48 -6.98
N GLN A 77 3.03 9.86 -7.45
CA GLN A 77 2.77 9.58 -8.87
C GLN A 77 2.33 10.82 -9.67
#